data_AF-A0A7S0DWB2-F1
#
_entry.id   AF-A0A7S0DWB2-F1
#
_cell.length_a   1.000
_cell.length_b   1.000
_cell.length_c   1.000
_cell.angle_alpha   90.00
_cell.angle_beta   90.00
_cell.angle_gamma   90.00
#
_symmetry.space_group_name_H-M   'P 1'
#
loop_
_entity.id
_entity.type
_entity.pdbx_description
1 polymer ?
#
loop_
_entity_poly.entity_id
_entity_poly.type
_entity_poly.pdbx_seq_one_letter_code
_entity_poly.pdbx_strand_id
1 'polypeptide(L)'
;MIPSFPIHRSWRLNERHYGALQGYNKDAVINTLYDPDDVRNWRRSWDIAPPLMTDDHPHYNIVKKQYSEEEIKEMGGDIPRGESLVQTAARLVPLWHSQIHPNILNGSVILVVAHANSLRSLIASVFDVEKEEIEKLRIPTGTPLIYNLDGEGKPLPVPDQCGILDGEFLWPLDECPVLFDDFELVASLQRVPSDDTTPKF
;
A
#
# COMPACT_ATOMS: atom_id res chain seq x y z
N MET A 1 11.40 -29.81 9.70
CA MET A 1 10.85 -28.88 10.70
C MET A 1 11.04 -27.49 10.15
N ILE A 2 9.97 -26.73 9.91
CA ILE A 2 10.11 -25.34 9.45
C ILE A 2 10.62 -24.55 10.67
N PRO A 3 11.73 -23.81 10.55
CA PRO A 3 12.24 -23.01 11.65
C PRO A 3 11.16 -22.01 12.11
N SER A 4 10.95 -21.93 13.42
CA SER A 4 10.06 -20.94 14.02
C SER A 4 10.81 -19.61 14.14
N PHE A 5 10.26 -18.55 13.57
CA PHE A 5 10.76 -17.19 13.68
C PHE A 5 9.72 -16.32 14.40
N PRO A 6 10.14 -15.28 15.14
CA PRO A 6 9.21 -14.39 15.83
C PRO A 6 8.32 -13.66 14.81
N ILE A 7 7.02 -13.59 15.08
CA ILE A 7 6.04 -12.88 14.24
C ILE A 7 5.51 -11.69 15.04
N HIS A 8 5.79 -10.49 14.54
CA HIS A 8 5.26 -9.24 15.07
C HIS A 8 4.16 -8.73 14.15
N ARG A 9 3.02 -8.33 14.73
CA ARG A 9 1.89 -7.72 14.01
C ARG A 9 1.74 -6.29 14.48
N SER A 10 1.40 -5.38 13.57
CA SER A 10 1.15 -3.99 13.90
C SER A 10 0.12 -3.42 12.94
N TRP A 11 -0.89 -2.72 13.46
CA TRP A 11 -1.85 -1.96 12.66
C TRP A 11 -1.17 -0.95 11.73
N ARG A 12 0.04 -0.49 12.09
CA ARG A 12 0.84 0.45 11.29
C ARG A 12 1.21 -0.13 9.93
N LEU A 13 1.20 -1.46 9.75
CA LEU A 13 1.43 -2.14 8.47
C LEU A 13 0.16 -2.38 7.64
N ASN A 14 -1.02 -2.00 8.14
CA ASN A 14 -2.28 -2.19 7.42
C ASN A 14 -2.28 -1.42 6.10
N GLU A 15 -3.09 -1.90 5.15
CA GLU A 15 -3.37 -1.17 3.91
C GLU A 15 -3.90 0.24 4.20
N ARG A 16 -3.72 1.15 3.25
CA ARG A 16 -4.31 2.50 3.28
C ARG A 16 -5.83 2.42 3.51
N HIS A 17 -6.34 3.18 4.48
CA HIS A 17 -7.78 3.22 4.75
C HIS A 17 -8.53 3.96 3.62
N TYR A 18 -9.43 3.27 2.93
CA TYR A 18 -10.15 3.82 1.77
C TYR A 18 -11.37 4.69 2.12
N GLY A 19 -11.58 4.95 3.41
CA GLY A 19 -12.63 5.84 3.90
C GLY A 19 -14.02 5.39 3.48
N ALA A 20 -14.84 6.32 2.99
CA ALA A 20 -16.21 6.03 2.55
C ALA A 20 -16.27 5.08 1.33
N LEU A 21 -15.13 4.76 0.70
CA LEU A 21 -15.07 3.79 -0.40
C LEU A 21 -14.94 2.34 0.11
N GLN A 22 -14.77 2.12 1.42
CA GLN A 22 -14.71 0.78 2.00
C GLN A 22 -15.98 -0.02 1.71
N GLY A 23 -15.82 -1.22 1.16
CA GLY A 23 -16.94 -2.14 0.86
C GLY A 23 -17.51 -2.00 -0.55
N TYR A 24 -17.13 -0.95 -1.29
CA TYR A 24 -17.52 -0.80 -2.68
C TYR A 24 -16.65 -1.64 -3.63
N ASN A 25 -17.26 -2.12 -4.71
CA ASN A 25 -16.53 -2.68 -5.84
C ASN A 25 -15.82 -1.55 -6.60
N LYS A 26 -14.54 -1.75 -6.91
CA LYS A 26 -13.69 -0.78 -7.60
C LYS A 26 -14.28 -0.29 -8.92
N ASP A 27 -14.81 -1.18 -9.76
CA ASP A 27 -15.33 -0.83 -11.07
C ASP A 27 -16.65 -0.06 -10.94
N ALA A 28 -17.45 -0.35 -9.91
CA ALA A 28 -18.65 0.43 -9.62
C ALA A 28 -18.29 1.88 -9.22
N VAL A 29 -17.28 2.06 -8.36
CA VAL A 29 -16.79 3.39 -7.94
C VAL A 29 -16.29 4.19 -9.13
N ILE A 30 -15.45 3.59 -9.96
CA ILE A 30 -14.83 4.25 -11.13
C ILE A 30 -15.88 4.67 -12.16
N ASN A 31 -16.91 3.86 -12.39
CA ASN A 31 -17.83 4.06 -13.51
C ASN A 31 -19.13 4.78 -13.17
N THR A 32 -19.50 4.90 -11.88
CA THR A 32 -20.86 5.35 -11.54
C THR A 32 -21.00 6.33 -10.38
N LEU A 33 -20.08 6.34 -9.41
CA LEU A 33 -20.30 7.09 -8.15
C LEU A 33 -19.54 8.41 -8.07
N TYR A 34 -18.37 8.50 -8.72
CA TYR A 34 -17.47 9.64 -8.60
C TYR A 34 -16.84 9.97 -9.96
N ASP A 35 -16.24 11.15 -10.04
CA ASP A 35 -15.46 11.54 -11.20
C ASP A 35 -14.22 10.61 -11.35
N PRO A 36 -13.91 10.11 -12.57
CA PRO A 36 -12.78 9.23 -12.78
C PRO A 36 -11.43 9.82 -12.37
N ASP A 37 -11.23 11.14 -12.51
CA ASP A 37 -9.99 11.81 -12.14
C ASP A 37 -9.85 11.90 -10.62
N ASP A 38 -10.94 12.14 -9.89
CA ASP A 38 -10.97 12.06 -8.43
C ASP A 38 -10.59 10.65 -7.95
N VAL A 39 -11.19 9.61 -8.55
CA VAL A 39 -10.87 8.22 -8.20
C VAL A 39 -9.42 7.88 -8.54
N ARG A 40 -8.88 8.40 -9.66
CA ARG A 40 -7.46 8.24 -10.02
C ARG A 40 -6.57 8.91 -8.97
N ASN A 41 -6.89 10.14 -8.56
CA ASN A 41 -6.16 10.90 -7.55
C ASN A 41 -6.16 10.15 -6.23
N TRP A 42 -7.31 9.73 -5.69
CA TRP A 42 -7.36 8.96 -4.44
C TRP A 42 -6.57 7.66 -4.54
N ARG A 43 -6.52 7.03 -5.71
CA ARG A 43 -5.78 5.77 -5.89
C ARG A 43 -4.27 5.95 -5.94
N ARG A 44 -3.79 7.08 -6.44
CA ARG A 44 -2.38 7.25 -6.83
C ARG A 44 -1.65 8.37 -6.11
N SER A 45 -2.33 9.48 -5.87
CA SER A 45 -1.75 10.68 -5.31
C SER A 45 -1.07 10.41 -3.98
N TRP A 46 0.06 11.06 -3.79
CA TRP A 46 0.77 11.03 -2.52
C TRP A 46 -0.07 11.60 -1.37
N ASP A 47 -0.76 12.72 -1.58
CA ASP A 47 -1.34 13.55 -0.52
C ASP A 47 -2.86 13.64 -0.52
N ILE A 48 -3.54 13.26 -1.60
CA ILE A 48 -5.00 13.32 -1.69
C ILE A 48 -5.64 12.06 -1.07
N ALA A 49 -6.40 12.27 0.00
CA ALA A 49 -7.18 11.23 0.66
C ALA A 49 -8.55 11.03 -0.03
N PRO A 50 -9.14 9.81 0.04
CA PRO A 50 -10.51 9.58 -0.41
C PRO A 50 -11.54 10.30 0.50
N PRO A 51 -12.83 10.35 0.11
CA PRO A 51 -13.89 10.84 0.98
C PRO A 51 -13.89 10.11 2.33
N LEU A 52 -14.01 10.87 3.42
CA LEU A 52 -13.91 10.32 4.77
C LEU A 52 -15.15 9.50 5.16
N MET A 53 -14.91 8.39 5.86
CA MET A 53 -15.93 7.53 6.42
C MET A 53 -16.62 8.22 7.61
N THR A 54 -17.95 8.29 7.55
CA THR A 54 -18.81 8.80 8.63
C THR A 54 -19.14 7.71 9.66
N ASP A 55 -19.70 8.09 10.80
CA ASP A 55 -20.06 7.17 11.91
C ASP A 55 -21.21 6.21 11.55
N ASP A 56 -22.10 6.66 10.68
CA ASP A 56 -23.25 5.89 10.17
C ASP A 56 -22.88 4.98 8.99
N HIS A 57 -21.64 5.01 8.51
CA HIS A 57 -21.18 4.15 7.43
C HIS A 57 -21.30 2.67 7.83
N PRO A 58 -21.88 1.79 6.99
CA PRO A 58 -22.18 0.41 7.35
C PRO A 58 -20.95 -0.40 7.78
N HIS A 59 -19.77 -0.03 7.29
CA HIS A 59 -18.51 -0.68 7.62
C HIS A 59 -17.75 -0.07 8.82
N TYR A 60 -18.14 1.09 9.35
CA TYR A 60 -17.39 1.76 10.42
C TYR A 60 -17.19 0.87 11.65
N ASN A 61 -18.28 0.34 12.18
CA ASN A 61 -18.24 -0.56 13.35
C ASN A 61 -17.55 -1.90 13.05
N ILE A 62 -17.56 -2.36 11.79
CA ILE A 62 -16.90 -3.61 11.39
C ILE A 62 -15.38 -3.41 11.37
N VAL A 63 -14.90 -2.30 10.82
CA VAL A 63 -13.47 -1.96 10.78
C VAL A 63 -12.96 -1.66 12.18
N LYS A 64 -13.69 -0.86 12.97
CA LYS A 64 -13.27 -0.47 14.33
C LYS A 64 -13.04 -1.66 15.25
N LYS A 65 -13.87 -2.70 15.14
CA LYS A 65 -13.75 -3.94 15.94
C LYS A 65 -12.50 -4.77 15.66
N GLN A 66 -11.74 -4.47 14.60
CA GLN A 66 -10.50 -5.18 14.27
C GLN A 66 -9.28 -4.67 15.06
N TYR A 67 -9.42 -3.53 15.73
CA TYR A 67 -8.34 -2.88 16.48
C TYR A 67 -8.56 -3.03 17.98
N SER A 68 -7.48 -3.15 18.74
CA SER A 68 -7.54 -3.12 20.20
C SER A 68 -7.81 -1.70 20.72
N GLU A 69 -8.23 -1.60 21.99
CA GLU A 69 -8.41 -0.29 22.63
C GLU A 69 -7.09 0.50 22.73
N GLU A 70 -5.97 -0.20 22.92
CA GLU A 70 -4.63 0.40 22.94
C GLU A 70 -4.23 0.94 21.58
N GLU A 71 -4.49 0.19 20.50
CA GLU A 71 -4.23 0.63 19.13
C GLU A 71 -5.08 1.87 18.79
N ILE A 72 -6.37 1.85 19.13
CA ILE A 72 -7.26 3.00 18.94
C ILE A 72 -6.77 4.21 19.73
N LYS A 73 -6.29 4.01 20.97
CA LYS A 73 -5.71 5.09 21.78
C LYS A 73 -4.43 5.64 21.15
N GLU A 74 -3.57 4.78 20.62
CA GLU A 74 -2.35 5.16 19.88
C GLU A 74 -2.69 6.00 18.63
N MET A 75 -3.80 5.69 17.96
CA MET A 75 -4.31 6.45 16.80
C MET A 75 -4.95 7.80 17.16
N GLY A 76 -5.02 8.17 18.45
CA GLY A 76 -5.64 9.42 18.91
C GLY A 76 -7.09 9.27 19.37
N GLY A 77 -7.54 8.04 19.65
CA GLY A 77 -8.85 7.73 20.25
C GLY A 77 -9.90 7.22 19.26
N ASP A 78 -9.58 7.16 17.96
CA ASP A 78 -10.45 6.58 16.95
C ASP A 78 -9.65 6.01 15.76
N ILE A 79 -10.30 5.18 14.94
CA ILE A 79 -9.69 4.64 13.73
C ILE A 79 -9.60 5.70 12.61
N PRO A 80 -8.65 5.58 11.66
CA PRO A 80 -8.61 6.45 10.50
C PRO A 80 -9.92 6.42 9.72
N ARG A 81 -10.38 7.60 9.28
CA ARG A 81 -11.60 7.73 8.45
C ARG A 81 -11.32 7.73 6.96
N GLY A 82 -10.06 7.70 6.56
CA GLY A 82 -9.59 7.83 5.19
C GLY A 82 -8.14 8.28 5.24
N GLU A 83 -7.30 7.69 4.41
CA GLU A 83 -5.88 7.97 4.38
C GLU A 83 -5.42 8.27 2.95
N SER A 84 -4.55 9.25 2.79
CA SER A 84 -3.65 9.37 1.63
C SER A 84 -2.38 8.52 1.84
N LEU A 85 -1.49 8.47 0.84
CA LEU A 85 -0.21 7.75 0.99
C LEU A 85 0.69 8.42 2.04
N VAL A 86 0.72 9.75 2.12
CA VAL A 86 1.50 10.47 3.14
C VAL A 86 1.00 10.21 4.55
N GLN A 87 -0.31 10.06 4.75
CA GLN A 87 -0.87 9.68 6.05
C GLN A 87 -0.54 8.22 6.40
N THR A 88 -0.60 7.33 5.39
CA THR A 88 -0.17 5.93 5.52
C THR A 88 1.32 5.86 5.93
N ALA A 89 2.17 6.66 5.28
CA ALA A 89 3.58 6.82 5.62
C ALA A 89 3.79 7.32 7.05
N ALA A 90 3.04 8.34 7.49
CA ALA A 90 3.18 8.94 8.81
C ALA A 90 3.00 7.92 9.96
N ARG A 91 2.15 6.90 9.77
CA ARG A 91 2.02 5.80 10.75
C ARG A 91 3.05 4.68 10.57
N LEU A 92 3.62 4.50 9.39
CA LEU A 92 4.64 3.48 9.10
C LEU A 92 6.04 3.88 9.58
N VAL A 93 6.41 5.14 9.39
CA VAL A 93 7.76 5.66 9.71
C VAL A 93 8.15 5.43 11.18
N PRO A 94 7.27 5.63 12.19
CA PRO A 94 7.59 5.28 13.57
C PRO A 94 7.90 3.79 13.78
N LEU A 95 7.21 2.89 13.10
CA LEU A 95 7.49 1.44 13.18
C LEU A 95 8.87 1.12 12.58
N TRP A 96 9.22 1.78 11.47
CA TRP A 96 10.54 1.66 10.86
C TRP A 96 11.66 2.03 11.83
N HIS A 97 11.61 3.23 12.40
CA HIS A 97 12.67 3.73 13.26
C HIS A 97 12.73 3.06 14.64
N SER A 98 11.59 2.63 15.19
CA SER A 98 11.56 2.04 16.54
C SER A 98 11.83 0.54 16.56
N GLN A 99 11.52 -0.19 15.49
CA GLN A 99 11.60 -1.65 15.48
C GLN A 99 12.36 -2.19 14.28
N ILE A 100 11.99 -1.83 13.04
CA ILE A 100 12.56 -2.50 11.85
C ILE A 100 14.04 -2.17 11.68
N HIS A 101 14.38 -0.89 11.55
CA HIS A 101 15.75 -0.45 11.28
C HIS A 101 16.74 -0.83 12.40
N PRO A 102 16.44 -0.64 13.71
CA PRO A 102 17.34 -1.08 14.77
C PRO A 102 17.62 -2.59 14.77
N ASN A 103 16.63 -3.43 14.44
CA ASN A 103 16.86 -4.87 14.36
C ASN A 103 17.73 -5.25 13.16
N ILE A 104 17.60 -4.54 12.04
CA ILE A 104 18.50 -4.70 10.87
C ILE A 104 19.93 -4.33 11.25
N LEU A 105 20.16 -3.20 11.93
CA LEU A 105 21.49 -2.78 12.40
C LEU A 105 22.11 -3.78 13.38
N ASN A 106 21.30 -4.49 14.14
CA ASN A 106 21.74 -5.58 15.03
C ASN A 106 22.01 -6.91 14.29
N GLY A 107 21.97 -6.92 12.95
CA GLY A 107 22.27 -8.07 12.11
C GLY A 107 21.08 -9.01 11.86
N SER A 108 19.85 -8.59 12.16
CA SER A 108 18.66 -9.40 11.87
C SER A 108 18.26 -9.28 10.40
N VAL A 109 17.87 -10.40 9.79
CA VAL A 109 17.17 -10.41 8.50
C VAL A 109 15.67 -10.26 8.76
N ILE A 110 15.08 -9.17 8.27
CA ILE A 110 13.67 -8.85 8.50
C ILE A 110 12.86 -9.08 7.22
N LEU A 111 11.78 -9.86 7.34
CA LEU A 111 10.76 -9.97 6.30
C LEU A 111 9.54 -9.12 6.68
N VAL A 112 9.22 -8.11 5.86
CA VAL A 112 8.00 -7.32 6.01
C VAL A 112 6.95 -7.85 5.04
N VAL A 113 5.85 -8.39 5.58
CA VAL A 113 4.68 -8.81 4.80
C VAL A 113 3.55 -7.83 5.07
N ALA A 114 3.14 -7.09 4.06
CA ALA A 114 2.13 -6.05 4.17
C ALA A 114 1.38 -5.87 2.84
N HIS A 115 0.77 -4.71 2.63
CA HIS A 115 -0.06 -4.40 1.48
C HIS A 115 0.63 -3.44 0.51
N ALA A 116 0.07 -3.29 -0.69
CA ALA A 116 0.69 -2.52 -1.76
C ALA A 116 0.92 -1.05 -1.37
N ASN A 117 -0.08 -0.34 -0.84
CA ASN A 117 0.12 1.08 -0.52
C ASN A 117 0.91 1.29 0.75
N SER A 118 0.82 0.38 1.73
CA SER A 118 1.71 0.42 2.89
C SER A 118 3.18 0.25 2.49
N LEU A 119 3.50 -0.71 1.62
CA LEU A 119 4.88 -0.93 1.16
C LEU A 119 5.38 0.24 0.31
N ARG A 120 4.55 0.76 -0.63
CA ARG A 120 4.88 1.96 -1.41
C ARG A 120 5.16 3.17 -0.52
N SER A 121 4.29 3.43 0.46
CA SER A 121 4.41 4.58 1.37
C SER A 121 5.63 4.47 2.27
N LEU A 122 5.96 3.25 2.73
CA LEU A 122 7.16 3.00 3.51
C LEU A 122 8.40 3.28 2.67
N ILE A 123 8.53 2.63 1.50
CA ILE A 123 9.67 2.80 0.57
C ILE A 123 9.87 4.27 0.23
N ALA A 124 8.81 4.97 -0.17
CA ALA A 124 8.83 6.40 -0.46
C ALA A 124 9.50 7.21 0.67
N SER A 125 9.07 6.95 1.91
CA SER A 125 9.46 7.77 3.05
C SER A 125 10.83 7.42 3.63
N VAL A 126 11.23 6.14 3.59
CA VAL A 126 12.48 5.70 4.21
C VAL A 126 13.65 5.77 3.24
N PHE A 127 13.40 5.53 1.95
CA PHE A 127 14.43 5.52 0.92
C PHE A 127 14.51 6.83 0.14
N ASP A 128 13.66 7.82 0.46
CA ASP A 128 13.68 9.16 -0.14
C ASP A 128 13.43 9.12 -1.65
N VAL A 129 12.46 8.29 -2.06
CA VAL A 129 11.99 8.21 -3.44
C VAL A 129 11.01 9.36 -3.67
N GLU A 130 11.19 10.08 -4.78
CA GLU A 130 10.35 11.23 -5.11
C GLU A 130 8.87 10.83 -5.25
N LYS A 131 7.98 11.74 -4.84
CA LYS A 131 6.55 11.45 -4.72
C LYS A 131 5.96 11.07 -6.07
N GLU A 132 6.31 11.80 -7.13
CA GLU A 132 5.84 11.61 -8.49
C GLU A 132 6.25 10.25 -9.07
N GLU A 133 7.40 9.73 -8.64
CA GLU A 133 7.88 8.41 -9.03
C GLU A 133 7.08 7.32 -8.32
N ILE A 134 6.78 7.53 -7.04
CA ILE A 134 5.94 6.62 -6.25
C ILE A 134 4.54 6.51 -6.82
N GLU A 135 3.93 7.57 -7.35
CA GLU A 135 2.59 7.50 -7.95
C GLU A 135 2.52 6.50 -9.13
N LYS A 136 3.63 6.38 -9.86
CA LYS A 136 3.82 5.47 -11.00
C LYS A 136 4.29 4.08 -10.58
N LEU A 137 4.64 3.89 -9.31
CA LEU A 137 5.15 2.64 -8.78
C LEU A 137 4.07 1.55 -8.66
N ARG A 138 4.38 0.35 -9.13
CA ARG A 138 3.66 -0.90 -8.80
C ARG A 138 4.59 -1.86 -8.08
N ILE A 139 4.17 -2.35 -6.93
CA ILE A 139 4.84 -3.48 -6.28
C ILE A 139 4.10 -4.75 -6.69
N PRO A 140 4.76 -5.73 -7.35
CA PRO A 140 4.13 -6.98 -7.73
C PRO A 140 3.71 -7.77 -6.48
N THR A 141 2.55 -8.42 -6.58
CA THR A 141 2.01 -9.24 -5.49
C THR A 141 2.71 -10.58 -5.41
N GLY A 142 3.16 -10.98 -4.23
CA GLY A 142 3.75 -12.30 -4.00
C GLY A 142 5.20 -12.45 -4.48
N THR A 143 5.85 -11.35 -4.86
CA THR A 143 7.26 -11.34 -5.27
C THR A 143 8.10 -10.58 -4.25
N PRO A 144 8.80 -11.27 -3.34
CA PRO A 144 9.84 -10.70 -2.50
C PRO A 144 10.79 -9.73 -3.22
N LEU A 145 10.84 -8.51 -2.70
CA LEU A 145 11.79 -7.46 -3.03
C LEU A 145 12.81 -7.37 -1.88
N ILE A 146 14.08 -7.52 -2.22
CA ILE A 146 15.20 -7.61 -1.29
C ILE A 146 15.94 -6.28 -1.30
N TYR A 147 16.26 -5.82 -0.08
CA TYR A 147 17.07 -4.66 0.17
C TYR A 147 18.29 -5.04 1.00
N ASN A 148 19.47 -4.71 0.49
CA ASN A 148 20.66 -4.61 1.32
C ASN A 148 20.78 -3.15 1.75
N LEU A 149 20.88 -2.88 3.04
CA LEU A 149 20.91 -1.51 3.57
C LEU A 149 22.29 -1.17 4.11
N ASP A 150 22.67 0.10 4.01
CA ASP A 150 23.84 0.65 4.70
C ASP A 150 23.54 0.93 6.18
N GLY A 151 24.53 1.47 6.90
CA GLY A 151 24.39 1.79 8.32
C GLY A 151 23.42 2.94 8.64
N GLU A 152 23.00 3.72 7.64
CA GLU A 152 21.99 4.78 7.78
C GLU A 152 20.59 4.29 7.39
N GLY A 153 20.47 3.02 6.94
CA GLY A 153 19.22 2.40 6.52
C GLY A 153 18.85 2.72 5.08
N LYS A 154 19.79 3.20 4.27
CA LYS A 154 19.60 3.46 2.83
C LYS A 154 19.93 2.23 2.00
N PRO A 155 19.21 1.98 0.89
CA PRO A 155 19.51 0.88 -0.02
C PRO A 155 20.92 1.00 -0.61
N LEU A 156 21.66 -0.11 -0.59
CA LEU A 156 22.91 -0.25 -1.31
C LEU A 156 22.61 -0.55 -2.79
N PRO A 157 23.39 -0.01 -3.73
CA PRO A 157 23.23 -0.30 -5.15
C PRO A 157 23.33 -1.82 -5.43
N VAL A 158 22.42 -2.32 -6.27
CA VAL A 158 22.42 -3.72 -6.74
C VAL A 158 22.62 -3.77 -8.26
N PRO A 159 23.32 -4.78 -8.80
CA PRO A 159 23.61 -4.87 -10.24
C PRO A 159 22.36 -4.90 -11.12
N ASP A 160 21.32 -5.60 -10.66
CA ASP A 160 20.05 -5.80 -11.38
C ASP A 160 18.92 -4.93 -10.79
N GLN A 161 19.23 -3.66 -10.58
CA GLN A 161 18.30 -2.69 -10.00
C GLN A 161 17.02 -2.56 -10.83
N CYS A 162 15.87 -2.81 -10.19
CA CYS A 162 14.57 -2.68 -10.83
C CYS A 162 14.00 -1.26 -10.62
N GLY A 163 14.38 -0.33 -11.50
CA GLY A 163 13.85 1.03 -11.54
C GLY A 163 14.13 1.82 -10.24
N ILE A 164 13.14 2.62 -9.81
CA ILE A 164 13.21 3.57 -8.68
C ILE A 164 13.25 2.91 -7.30
N LEU A 165 13.22 1.57 -7.24
CA LEU A 165 13.10 0.84 -5.99
C LEU A 165 14.44 0.59 -5.30
N ASP A 166 15.58 0.74 -5.98
CA ASP A 166 16.93 0.44 -5.44
C ASP A 166 17.06 -0.95 -4.77
N GLY A 167 16.21 -1.91 -5.16
CA GLY A 167 16.18 -3.27 -4.63
C GLY A 167 16.19 -4.32 -5.74
N GLU A 168 16.45 -5.57 -5.36
CA GLU A 168 16.46 -6.73 -6.25
C GLU A 168 15.27 -7.66 -5.95
N PHE A 169 14.59 -8.15 -6.98
CA PHE A 169 13.56 -9.17 -6.78
C PHE A 169 14.20 -10.55 -6.63
N LEU A 170 13.70 -11.36 -5.69
CA LEU A 170 14.29 -12.69 -5.40
C LEU A 170 14.26 -13.63 -6.61
N TRP A 171 13.27 -13.47 -7.50
CA TRP A 171 13.24 -14.20 -8.78
C TRP A 171 13.52 -13.23 -9.92
N PRO A 172 14.26 -13.66 -10.96
CA PRO A 172 14.39 -12.90 -12.18
C PRO A 172 13.00 -12.62 -12.73
N LEU A 173 12.73 -11.34 -12.98
CA LEU A 173 11.53 -10.92 -13.69
C LEU A 173 11.94 -10.69 -15.14
N ASP A 174 11.16 -11.22 -16.08
CA ASP A 174 11.44 -11.06 -17.52
C ASP A 174 11.48 -9.57 -17.91
N GLU A 175 10.71 -8.73 -17.20
CA GLU A 175 10.73 -7.26 -17.27
C GLU A 175 10.54 -6.67 -15.87
N CYS A 176 11.11 -5.49 -15.62
CA CYS A 176 10.94 -4.79 -14.34
C CYS A 176 9.48 -4.29 -14.20
N PRO A 177 8.62 -4.90 -13.35
CA PRO A 177 7.17 -4.68 -13.36
C PRO A 177 6.75 -3.40 -12.63
N VAL A 178 7.72 -2.52 -12.39
CA VAL A 178 7.71 -1.52 -11.33
C VAL A 178 7.10 -0.21 -11.83
N LEU A 179 7.16 0.05 -13.12
CA LEU A 179 6.65 1.27 -13.74
C LEU A 179 5.41 0.93 -14.59
N PHE A 180 4.34 1.69 -14.39
CA PHE A 180 3.22 1.70 -15.33
C PHE A 180 3.64 2.42 -16.62
N ASP A 181 3.36 1.78 -17.76
CA ASP A 181 3.04 2.54 -18.97
C ASP A 181 1.58 3.00 -18.84
N ASP A 182 1.33 4.30 -19.02
CA ASP A 182 0.02 4.95 -18.84
C ASP A 182 -1.12 4.38 -19.74
N PHE A 183 -0.83 3.42 -20.62
CA PHE A 183 -1.74 2.90 -21.65
C PHE A 183 -2.67 1.75 -21.22
N GLU A 184 -2.38 0.99 -20.16
CA GLU A 184 -3.16 -0.23 -19.86
C GLU A 184 -4.56 0.00 -19.25
N LEU A 185 -4.83 1.20 -18.71
CA LEU A 185 -6.16 1.49 -18.17
C LEU A 185 -7.20 1.75 -19.27
N VAL A 186 -6.78 2.19 -20.47
CA VAL A 186 -7.70 2.46 -21.59
C VAL A 186 -7.94 1.19 -22.42
N ALA A 187 -6.94 0.31 -22.54
CA ALA A 187 -7.06 -0.91 -23.33
C ALA A 187 -7.95 -1.99 -22.69
N SER A 188 -8.02 -2.04 -21.35
CA SER A 188 -8.90 -2.99 -20.63
C SER A 188 -10.36 -2.55 -20.59
N LEU A 189 -10.68 -1.29 -20.90
CA LEU A 189 -12.05 -0.76 -20.97
C LEU A 189 -12.74 -0.99 -22.33
N GLN A 190 -12.04 -1.52 -23.35
CA GLN A 190 -12.60 -1.72 -24.69
C GLN A 190 -12.97 -3.17 -25.05
N ARG A 191 -13.00 -4.10 -24.08
CA ARG A 191 -13.50 -5.46 -24.34
C ARG A 191 -14.45 -5.95 -23.25
N VAL A 192 -15.67 -5.43 -23.28
CA VAL A 192 -16.84 -6.24 -22.90
C VAL A 192 -17.75 -6.26 -24.13
N PRO A 193 -17.94 -7.41 -24.80
CA PRO A 193 -19.02 -7.55 -25.75
C PRO A 193 -20.32 -7.38 -24.97
N SER A 194 -21.17 -6.46 -25.42
CA SER A 194 -22.55 -6.39 -24.96
C SER A 194 -23.21 -7.73 -25.28
N ASP A 195 -23.50 -8.53 -24.28
CA ASP A 195 -24.55 -9.52 -24.42
C ASP A 195 -25.47 -9.51 -23.21
N ASP A 196 -26.74 -9.43 -23.56
CA ASP A 196 -27.93 -9.49 -22.76
C ASP A 196 -27.86 -10.60 -21.70
N THR A 197 -28.30 -10.31 -20.48
CA THR A 197 -29.26 -11.17 -19.76
C THR A 197 -29.65 -10.54 -18.42
N THR A 198 -30.87 -10.00 -18.40
CA THR A 198 -31.88 -9.92 -17.31
C THR A 198 -31.45 -10.05 -15.82
N PRO A 199 -32.04 -9.22 -14.92
CA PRO A 199 -31.76 -9.29 -13.50
C PRO A 199 -32.39 -10.54 -12.87
N LYS A 200 -31.61 -11.27 -12.06
CA LYS A 200 -32.14 -12.22 -11.08
C LYS A 200 -31.85 -11.69 -9.67
N PHE A 201 -32.92 -11.70 -8.88
CA PHE A 201 -33.01 -11.28 -7.47
C PHE A 201 -31.94 -11.90 -6.58
#